data_AF-A0A945TMH5-F1
#
_entry.id   AF-A0A945TMH5-F1
#
_cell.length_a   1.000
_cell.length_b   1.000
_cell.length_c   1.000
_cell.angle_alpha   90.00
_cell.angle_beta   90.00
_cell.angle_gamma   90.00
#
_symmetry.space_group_name_H-M   'P 1'
#
loop_
_entity.id
_entity.type
_entity.pdbx_description
1 polymer ?
#
loop_
_entity_poly.entity_id
_entity_poly.type
_entity_poly.pdbx_seq_one_letter_code
_entity_poly.pdbx_strand_id
1 'polypeptide(L)'
;MTEAVMNTDLPLGNKRTGKVRDLYDMPLADGGDGILIVATDRVSVFDVVLGNGIPGKGVLLTQISKFWFDFFSNDYAHHLVSTDPSDIDGLTDEQRQLLEGRIMICRKSEVVPIECIVRGYLTGSGYKDYLKTGEVCGIALPEGMTNSDRIEAPIFTPSTKAEEGHDENISFETAAETVGQDVMEKIRDTSMGIYEKGREYALGRGIIIADTKFEFGWNKNRDIVLIDEVLTPDSSRFWPADDWGPGREQNSFDKQYVRNYTETLVTAGEW
;
A
#
# COMPACT_ATOMS: atom_id res chain seq x y z
N MET A 1 12.16 22.23 13.62
CA MET A 1 11.43 21.03 13.17
C MET A 1 10.76 21.41 11.86
N THR A 2 10.94 20.63 10.81
CA THR A 2 10.23 20.83 9.53
C THR A 2 8.73 20.69 9.76
N GLU A 3 7.94 21.58 9.17
CA GLU A 3 6.47 21.54 9.27
C GLU A 3 5.93 20.35 8.46
N ALA A 4 4.84 19.74 8.93
CA ALA A 4 4.19 18.64 8.20
C ALA A 4 3.50 19.16 6.94
N VAL A 5 3.79 18.56 5.79
CA VAL A 5 3.09 18.90 4.54
C VAL A 5 1.72 18.23 4.54
N MET A 6 0.68 19.00 4.88
CA MET A 6 -0.69 18.48 4.98
C MET A 6 -1.49 18.58 3.69
N ASN A 7 -1.08 19.42 2.75
CA ASN A 7 -1.73 19.64 1.46
C ASN A 7 -0.72 20.26 0.51
N THR A 8 -0.87 19.98 -0.79
CA THR A 8 -0.12 20.63 -1.86
C THR A 8 -1.02 21.46 -2.76
N ASP A 9 -0.48 22.52 -3.35
CA ASP A 9 -1.18 23.32 -4.36
C ASP A 9 -0.19 23.64 -5.48
N LEU A 10 -0.34 22.90 -6.59
CA LEU A 10 0.59 22.93 -7.72
C LEU A 10 -0.19 23.40 -8.96
N PRO A 11 0.46 24.13 -9.89
CA PRO A 11 -0.15 24.60 -11.13
C PRO A 11 -0.27 23.46 -12.17
N LEU A 12 -0.79 22.30 -11.73
CA LEU A 12 -0.97 21.09 -12.53
C LEU A 12 -2.46 20.74 -12.63
N GLY A 13 -2.80 19.89 -13.61
CA GLY A 13 -4.18 19.55 -13.92
C GLY A 13 -4.81 18.60 -12.91
N ASN A 14 -6.14 18.71 -12.76
CA ASN A 14 -6.99 17.69 -12.15
C ASN A 14 -6.51 17.18 -10.77
N LYS A 15 -6.29 18.12 -9.84
CA LYS A 15 -5.92 17.79 -8.46
C LYS A 15 -6.97 16.89 -7.81
N ARG A 16 -6.53 15.77 -7.24
CA ARG A 16 -7.34 14.88 -6.39
C ARG A 16 -6.63 14.66 -5.06
N THR A 17 -7.37 14.74 -3.96
CA THR A 17 -6.82 14.54 -2.62
C THR A 17 -7.38 13.25 -2.04
N GLY A 18 -6.50 12.26 -1.85
CA GLY A 18 -6.80 11.06 -1.07
C GLY A 18 -6.40 11.25 0.40
N LYS A 19 -6.59 10.19 1.20
CA LYS A 19 -6.30 10.21 2.65
C LYS A 19 -4.89 10.71 2.96
N VAL A 20 -3.88 10.22 2.24
CA VAL A 20 -2.47 10.53 2.50
C VAL A 20 -1.68 11.02 1.28
N ARG A 21 -2.29 11.07 0.09
CA ARG A 21 -1.64 11.49 -1.16
C ARG A 21 -2.47 12.56 -1.87
N ASP A 22 -1.77 13.52 -2.47
CA ASP A 22 -2.35 14.42 -3.47
C ASP A 22 -1.90 13.95 -4.86
N LEU A 23 -2.81 13.95 -5.82
CA LEU A 23 -2.59 13.47 -7.18
C LEU A 23 -2.82 14.58 -8.17
N TYR A 24 -1.97 14.69 -9.19
CA TYR A 24 -2.13 15.64 -10.29
C TYR A 24 -1.94 14.94 -11.62
N ASP A 25 -2.73 15.31 -12.63
CA ASP A 25 -2.48 14.89 -14.01
C ASP A 25 -1.37 15.77 -14.61
N MET A 26 -0.43 15.16 -15.33
CA MET A 26 0.65 15.86 -16.03
C MET A 26 1.09 15.10 -17.29
N PRO A 27 1.60 15.76 -18.34
CA PRO A 27 2.25 15.06 -19.43
C PRO A 27 3.60 14.48 -18.98
N LEU A 28 3.98 13.33 -19.52
CA LEU A 28 5.32 12.78 -19.41
C LEU A 28 6.24 13.36 -20.50
N ALA A 29 7.55 13.30 -20.28
CA ALA A 29 8.56 13.77 -21.24
C ALA A 29 8.49 13.03 -22.60
N ASP A 30 7.97 11.79 -22.62
CA ASP A 30 7.74 11.02 -23.83
C ASP A 30 6.41 11.36 -24.56
N GLY A 31 5.69 12.38 -24.08
CA GLY A 31 4.39 12.80 -24.59
C GLY A 31 3.22 11.92 -24.12
N GLY A 32 3.46 10.92 -23.28
CA GLY A 32 2.42 10.08 -22.69
C GLY A 32 1.69 10.74 -21.52
N ASP A 33 0.59 10.11 -21.11
CA ASP A 33 -0.21 10.54 -19.96
C ASP A 33 0.47 10.13 -18.65
N GLY A 34 0.72 11.09 -17.78
CA GLY A 34 1.33 10.90 -16.47
C GLY A 34 0.39 11.28 -15.33
N ILE A 35 0.74 10.78 -14.15
CA ILE A 35 0.18 11.17 -12.88
C ILE A 35 1.32 11.48 -11.91
N LEU A 36 1.30 12.66 -11.32
CA LEU A 36 2.14 13.02 -10.18
C LEU A 36 1.44 12.56 -8.91
N ILE A 37 2.12 11.72 -8.14
CA ILE A 37 1.70 11.27 -6.82
C ILE A 37 2.56 11.98 -5.80
N VAL A 38 1.96 12.83 -4.97
CA VAL A 38 2.64 13.51 -3.87
C VAL A 38 2.24 12.85 -2.55
N ALA A 39 3.19 12.17 -1.91
CA ALA A 39 2.99 11.64 -0.57
C ALA A 39 3.06 12.78 0.46
N THR A 40 1.93 13.02 1.12
CA THR A 40 1.83 14.03 2.17
C THR A 40 2.20 13.46 3.53
N ASP A 41 2.33 14.33 4.51
CA ASP A 41 2.61 13.95 5.89
C ASP A 41 1.34 13.63 6.69
N ARG A 42 0.18 13.61 6.00
CA ARG A 42 -1.10 13.20 6.57
C ARG A 42 -1.06 11.76 7.05
N VAL A 43 -1.79 11.51 8.13
CA VAL A 43 -2.04 10.19 8.71
C VAL A 43 -3.54 9.98 8.77
N SER A 44 -3.99 8.77 8.45
CA SER A 44 -5.39 8.37 8.58
C SER A 44 -5.52 7.15 9.47
N VAL A 45 -6.57 7.12 10.29
CA VAL A 45 -6.93 6.03 11.19
C VAL A 45 -8.43 5.81 11.07
N PHE A 46 -8.87 4.55 10.92
CA PHE A 46 -10.29 4.20 10.72
C PHE A 46 -10.98 5.05 9.64
N ASP A 47 -10.29 5.24 8.51
CA ASP A 47 -10.74 6.04 7.37
C ASP A 47 -10.93 7.54 7.60
N VAL A 48 -10.54 8.04 8.77
CA VAL A 48 -10.51 9.47 9.11
C VAL A 48 -9.09 10.01 9.02
N VAL A 49 -8.91 11.13 8.34
CA VAL A 49 -7.62 11.87 8.28
C VAL A 49 -7.48 12.72 9.54
N LEU A 50 -6.35 12.59 10.24
CA LEU A 50 -6.07 13.35 11.46
C LEU A 50 -5.74 14.83 11.16
N GLY A 51 -6.04 15.71 12.12
CA GLY A 51 -5.81 17.15 11.98
C GLY A 51 -4.32 17.55 11.94
N ASN A 52 -3.43 16.70 12.45
CA ASN A 52 -1.98 16.88 12.42
C ASN A 52 -1.29 15.76 11.62
N GLY A 53 -0.15 16.09 11.01
CA GLY A 53 0.68 15.15 10.26
C GLY A 53 1.93 14.73 11.01
N ILE A 54 2.65 13.76 10.43
CA ILE A 54 3.98 13.32 10.87
C ILE A 54 5.01 13.89 9.89
N PRO A 55 5.76 14.95 10.26
CA PRO A 55 6.73 15.56 9.36
C PRO A 55 7.71 14.55 8.76
N GLY A 56 7.86 14.56 7.44
CA GLY A 56 8.77 13.67 6.72
C GLY A 56 8.23 12.26 6.44
N LYS A 57 7.01 11.93 6.90
CA LYS A 57 6.35 10.66 6.57
C LYS A 57 6.25 10.46 5.06
N GLY A 58 5.78 11.47 4.33
CA GLY A 58 5.60 11.35 2.87
C GLY A 58 6.91 11.06 2.13
N VAL A 59 8.00 11.69 2.59
CA VAL A 59 9.35 11.44 2.07
C VAL A 59 9.77 9.99 2.31
N LEU A 60 9.63 9.51 3.55
CA LEU A 60 10.02 8.16 3.93
C LEU A 60 9.26 7.09 3.13
N LEU A 61 7.94 7.23 2.99
CA LEU A 61 7.11 6.28 2.23
C LEU A 61 7.45 6.26 0.74
N THR A 62 7.75 7.43 0.17
CA THR A 62 8.17 7.56 -1.23
C THR A 62 9.51 6.88 -1.46
N GLN A 63 10.49 7.10 -0.58
CA GLN A 63 11.81 6.47 -0.70
C GLN A 63 11.74 4.95 -0.55
N ILE A 64 10.90 4.44 0.35
CA ILE A 64 10.65 3.00 0.48
C ILE A 64 10.02 2.44 -0.80
N SER A 65 8.99 3.09 -1.33
CA SER A 65 8.35 2.66 -2.59
C SER A 65 9.33 2.65 -3.74
N LYS A 66 10.13 3.73 -3.90
CA LYS A 66 11.18 3.82 -4.92
C LYS A 66 12.17 2.66 -4.81
N PHE A 67 12.66 2.38 -3.60
CA PHE A 67 13.57 1.25 -3.36
C PHE A 67 12.96 -0.06 -3.87
N TRP A 68 11.70 -0.33 -3.55
CA TRP A 68 11.04 -1.56 -3.97
C TRP A 68 10.77 -1.62 -5.48
N PHE A 69 10.35 -0.52 -6.10
CA PHE A 69 10.24 -0.46 -7.56
C PHE A 69 11.59 -0.76 -8.23
N ASP A 70 12.68 -0.13 -7.76
CA ASP A 70 14.03 -0.41 -8.27
C ASP A 70 14.41 -1.89 -8.07
N PHE A 71 14.12 -2.45 -6.89
CA PHE A 71 14.41 -3.85 -6.55
C PHE A 71 13.67 -4.86 -7.43
N PHE A 72 12.43 -4.55 -7.83
CA PHE A 72 11.56 -5.43 -8.62
C PHE A 72 11.60 -5.16 -10.14
N SER A 73 12.26 -4.09 -10.58
CA SER A 73 12.23 -3.58 -11.95
C SER A 73 12.62 -4.59 -13.04
N ASN A 74 13.48 -5.57 -12.72
CA ASN A 74 13.89 -6.61 -13.66
C ASN A 74 12.84 -7.71 -13.86
N ASP A 75 11.95 -7.90 -12.89
CA ASP A 75 11.01 -9.03 -12.85
C ASP A 75 9.57 -8.61 -13.14
N TYR A 76 9.20 -7.38 -12.74
CA TYR A 76 7.81 -6.92 -12.78
C TYR A 76 7.71 -5.52 -13.35
N ALA A 77 6.83 -5.36 -14.34
CA ALA A 77 6.53 -4.05 -14.92
C ALA A 77 5.77 -3.18 -13.90
N HIS A 78 6.14 -1.91 -13.80
CA HIS A 78 5.54 -0.95 -12.88
C HIS A 78 5.35 0.43 -13.50
N HIS A 79 4.56 1.28 -12.83
CA HIS A 79 4.20 2.60 -13.35
C HIS A 79 5.22 3.71 -13.08
N LEU A 80 6.18 3.53 -12.18
CA LEU A 80 7.13 4.58 -11.78
C LEU A 80 8.03 4.99 -12.96
N VAL A 81 8.10 6.30 -13.22
CA VAL A 81 8.95 6.92 -14.25
C VAL A 81 10.10 7.69 -13.60
N SER A 82 9.81 8.51 -12.60
CA SER A 82 10.81 9.31 -11.89
C SER A 82 10.34 9.69 -10.49
N THR A 83 11.27 10.09 -9.62
CA THR A 83 11.00 10.70 -8.32
C THR A 83 11.66 12.08 -8.20
N ASP A 84 12.21 12.62 -9.29
CA ASP A 84 12.95 13.88 -9.29
C ASP A 84 11.99 15.05 -9.62
N PRO A 85 11.83 16.03 -8.71
CA PRO A 85 10.98 17.18 -8.97
C PRO A 85 11.40 17.98 -10.19
N SER A 86 12.67 17.93 -10.62
CA SER A 86 13.17 18.65 -11.80
C SER A 86 12.54 18.16 -13.11
N ASP A 87 11.99 16.95 -13.15
CA ASP A 87 11.27 16.39 -14.31
C ASP A 87 9.85 16.95 -14.48
N ILE A 88 9.42 17.88 -13.62
CA ILE A 88 8.12 18.54 -13.70
C ILE A 88 8.29 19.95 -14.25
N ASP A 89 7.69 20.25 -15.40
CA ASP A 89 7.72 21.59 -15.97
C ASP A 89 6.81 22.57 -15.21
N GLY A 90 7.17 23.85 -15.23
CA GLY A 90 6.31 24.93 -14.74
C GLY A 90 6.26 25.14 -13.22
N LEU A 91 7.05 24.40 -12.44
CA LEU A 91 7.17 24.60 -10.98
C LEU A 91 8.24 25.64 -10.62
N THR A 92 7.96 26.42 -9.57
CA THR A 92 8.95 27.31 -8.93
C THR A 92 9.97 26.50 -8.11
N ASP A 93 11.11 27.12 -7.76
CA ASP A 93 12.12 26.47 -6.91
C ASP A 93 11.57 26.07 -5.53
N GLU A 94 10.70 26.90 -4.95
CA GLU A 94 10.02 26.62 -3.68
C GLU A 94 9.10 25.40 -3.78
N GLN A 95 8.34 25.28 -4.88
CA GLN A 95 7.50 24.11 -5.14
C GLN A 95 8.35 22.86 -5.33
N ARG A 96 9.46 22.94 -6.07
CA ARG A 96 10.38 21.79 -6.22
C ARG A 96 10.96 21.36 -4.87
N GLN A 97 11.37 22.32 -4.04
CA GLN A 97 11.88 22.03 -2.71
C GLN A 97 10.84 21.37 -1.81
N LEU A 98 9.56 21.77 -1.89
CA LEU A 98 8.46 21.13 -1.16
C LEU A 98 8.28 19.65 -1.57
N LEU A 99 8.49 19.35 -2.85
CA LEU A 99 8.29 18.02 -3.44
C LEU A 99 9.48 17.07 -3.29
N GLU A 100 10.64 17.59 -2.90
CA GLU A 100 11.89 16.81 -2.78
C GLU A 100 11.70 15.54 -1.95
N GLY A 101 12.01 14.40 -2.57
CA GLY A 101 11.94 13.07 -1.96
C GLY A 101 10.55 12.53 -1.62
N ARG A 102 9.45 13.26 -1.91
CA ARG A 102 8.07 12.85 -1.58
C ARG A 102 7.14 12.65 -2.78
N ILE A 103 7.70 12.63 -3.99
CA ILE A 103 6.93 12.46 -5.22
C ILE A 103 7.27 11.19 -5.97
N MET A 104 6.27 10.69 -6.69
CA MET A 104 6.44 9.73 -7.77
C MET A 104 5.75 10.28 -9.02
N ILE A 105 6.49 10.43 -10.10
CA ILE A 105 5.96 10.67 -11.44
C ILE A 105 5.73 9.28 -12.04
N CYS A 106 4.47 8.97 -12.33
CA CYS A 106 4.07 7.66 -12.79
C CYS A 106 3.34 7.74 -14.13
N ARG A 107 3.45 6.68 -14.93
CA ARG A 107 2.62 6.51 -16.12
C ARG A 107 1.18 6.24 -15.70
N LYS A 108 0.23 6.98 -16.27
CA LYS A 108 -1.18 6.81 -15.94
C LYS A 108 -1.70 5.46 -16.47
N SER A 109 -2.43 4.75 -15.63
CA SER A 109 -3.03 3.45 -15.93
C SER A 109 -4.49 3.43 -15.53
N GLU A 110 -5.29 2.60 -16.19
CA GLU A 110 -6.64 2.26 -15.72
C GLU A 110 -6.50 1.30 -14.53
N VAL A 111 -7.05 1.65 -13.37
CA VAL A 111 -6.88 0.87 -12.13
C VAL A 111 -7.71 -0.41 -12.20
N VAL A 112 -7.10 -1.54 -11.83
CA VAL A 112 -7.82 -2.79 -11.60
C VAL A 112 -8.59 -2.65 -10.28
N PRO A 113 -9.92 -2.83 -10.25
CA PRO A 113 -10.75 -2.51 -9.07
C PRO A 113 -10.72 -3.62 -8.00
N ILE A 114 -9.52 -4.17 -7.72
CA ILE A 114 -9.29 -5.24 -6.75
C ILE A 114 -8.08 -4.89 -5.91
N GLU A 115 -8.25 -4.93 -4.58
CA GLU A 115 -7.15 -4.80 -3.64
C GLU A 115 -6.46 -6.16 -3.47
N CYS A 116 -5.18 -6.22 -3.80
CA CYS A 116 -4.44 -7.48 -3.96
C CYS A 116 -3.58 -7.74 -2.73
N ILE A 117 -4.19 -8.33 -1.69
CA ILE A 117 -3.52 -8.56 -0.41
C ILE A 117 -2.83 -9.93 -0.40
N VAL A 118 -1.59 -9.97 0.08
CA VAL A 118 -0.87 -11.22 0.37
C VAL A 118 -0.54 -11.28 1.85
N ARG A 119 -0.77 -12.44 2.48
CA ARG A 119 -0.56 -12.66 3.91
C ARG A 119 0.41 -13.81 4.13
N GLY A 120 1.49 -13.57 4.86
CA GLY A 120 2.38 -14.62 5.38
C GLY A 120 2.21 -14.84 6.88
N TYR A 121 1.39 -14.02 7.54
CA TYR A 121 1.03 -14.15 8.95
C TYR A 121 -0.45 -13.86 9.15
N LEU A 122 -1.09 -14.57 10.08
CA LEU A 122 -2.50 -14.46 10.36
C LEU A 122 -2.76 -13.35 11.37
N THR A 123 -3.24 -12.19 10.91
CA THR A 123 -3.54 -11.03 11.76
C THR A 123 -4.67 -10.18 11.16
N GLY A 124 -5.10 -9.13 11.86
CA GLY A 124 -6.06 -8.15 11.36
C GLY A 124 -7.39 -8.76 10.91
N SER A 125 -7.91 -8.33 9.76
CA SER A 125 -9.16 -8.86 9.20
C SER A 125 -9.09 -10.35 8.88
N GLY A 126 -7.94 -10.85 8.42
CA GLY A 126 -7.74 -12.28 8.16
C GLY A 126 -7.91 -13.13 9.43
N TYR A 127 -7.34 -12.70 10.56
CA TYR A 127 -7.54 -13.41 11.83
C TYR A 127 -8.99 -13.32 12.33
N LYS A 128 -9.65 -12.18 12.14
CA LYS A 128 -11.08 -12.03 12.49
C LYS A 128 -11.98 -12.96 11.67
N ASP A 129 -11.68 -13.19 10.40
CA ASP A 129 -12.43 -14.12 9.55
C ASP A 129 -12.14 -15.57 9.95
N TYR A 130 -10.86 -15.91 10.16
CA TYR A 130 -10.45 -17.23 10.64
C TYR A 130 -11.14 -17.63 11.95
N LEU A 131 -11.29 -16.71 12.92
CA LEU A 131 -12.01 -16.99 14.16
C LEU A 131 -13.50 -17.33 13.95
N LYS A 132 -14.11 -16.84 12.86
CA LYS A 132 -15.52 -17.08 12.55
C LYS A 132 -15.73 -18.37 11.78
N THR A 133 -14.86 -18.67 10.82
CA THR A 133 -15.10 -19.73 9.83
C THR A 133 -13.98 -20.76 9.72
N GLY A 134 -12.79 -20.50 10.27
CA GLY A 134 -11.57 -21.27 10.01
C GLY A 134 -10.92 -20.95 8.66
N GLU A 135 -11.43 -19.94 7.94
CA GLU A 135 -11.02 -19.61 6.58
C GLU A 135 -10.71 -18.12 6.42
N VAL A 136 -9.91 -17.78 5.41
CA VAL A 136 -9.68 -16.40 4.97
C VAL A 136 -9.89 -16.33 3.46
N CYS A 137 -10.83 -15.49 3.00
CA CYS A 137 -11.20 -15.41 1.57
C CYS A 137 -11.57 -16.78 0.95
N GLY A 138 -12.19 -17.68 1.72
CA GLY A 138 -12.55 -19.05 1.30
C GLY A 138 -11.39 -20.06 1.35
N ILE A 139 -10.21 -19.64 1.84
CA ILE A 139 -9.05 -20.53 1.99
C ILE A 139 -9.04 -21.06 3.42
N ALA A 140 -9.28 -22.36 3.58
CA ALA A 140 -9.17 -23.04 4.87
C ALA A 140 -7.74 -23.00 5.41
N LEU A 141 -7.60 -22.60 6.66
CA LEU A 141 -6.33 -22.59 7.39
C LEU A 141 -6.31 -23.72 8.43
N PRO A 142 -5.12 -24.18 8.85
CA PRO A 142 -4.99 -25.18 9.91
C PRO A 142 -5.79 -24.82 11.17
N GLU A 143 -6.32 -25.82 11.87
CA GLU A 143 -7.02 -25.60 13.15
C GLU A 143 -6.07 -25.11 14.25
N GLY A 144 -6.60 -24.33 15.19
CA GLY A 144 -5.87 -23.90 16.38
C GLY A 144 -4.86 -22.77 16.16
N MET A 145 -4.86 -22.12 14.99
CA MET A 145 -4.04 -20.93 14.78
C MET A 145 -4.53 -19.77 15.67
N THR A 146 -3.58 -18.96 16.07
CA THR A 146 -3.72 -17.81 16.96
C THR A 146 -3.26 -16.54 16.26
N ASN A 147 -3.50 -15.38 16.87
CA ASN A 147 -3.09 -14.10 16.28
C ASN A 147 -1.58 -14.06 16.06
N SER A 148 -1.17 -13.51 14.93
CA SER A 148 0.22 -13.37 14.50
C SER A 148 0.96 -14.68 14.21
N ASP A 149 0.24 -15.81 14.09
CA ASP A 149 0.83 -17.07 13.63
C ASP A 149 1.35 -16.95 12.20
N ARG A 150 2.46 -17.63 11.92
CA ARG A 150 3.00 -17.72 10.57
C ARG A 150 2.13 -18.62 9.73
N ILE A 151 1.78 -18.18 8.53
CA ILE A 151 1.15 -19.01 7.50
C ILE A 151 2.29 -19.66 6.71
N GLU A 152 2.34 -20.99 6.66
CA GLU A 152 3.46 -21.75 6.08
C GLU A 152 3.72 -21.37 4.63
N ALA A 153 2.68 -21.43 3.79
CA ALA A 153 2.66 -20.87 2.45
C ALA A 153 1.82 -19.59 2.46
N PRO A 154 2.34 -18.43 2.04
CA PRO A 154 1.54 -17.22 1.97
C PRO A 154 0.27 -17.42 1.14
N ILE A 155 -0.76 -16.68 1.49
CA ILE A 155 -2.07 -16.76 0.83
C ILE A 155 -2.39 -15.44 0.17
N PHE A 156 -3.00 -15.52 -1.01
CA PHE A 156 -3.55 -14.37 -1.72
C PHE A 156 -5.01 -14.18 -1.32
N THR A 157 -5.34 -13.02 -0.76
CA THR A 157 -6.64 -12.75 -0.14
C THR A 157 -7.21 -11.44 -0.70
N PRO A 158 -7.86 -11.45 -1.86
CA PRO A 158 -8.32 -10.22 -2.48
C PRO A 158 -9.44 -9.55 -1.67
N SER A 159 -9.56 -8.24 -1.81
CA SER A 159 -10.74 -7.50 -1.35
C SER A 159 -11.29 -6.60 -2.46
N THR A 160 -12.56 -6.21 -2.33
CA THR A 160 -13.13 -5.16 -3.16
C THR A 160 -12.36 -3.85 -2.96
N LYS A 161 -12.43 -2.96 -3.96
CA LYS A 161 -11.97 -1.58 -3.85
C LYS A 161 -13.20 -0.67 -3.76
N ALA A 162 -13.65 -0.37 -2.55
CA ALA A 162 -14.89 0.39 -2.36
C ALA A 162 -14.64 1.91 -2.58
N GLU A 163 -15.50 2.57 -3.36
CA GLU A 163 -15.48 4.04 -3.48
C GLU A 163 -16.02 4.73 -2.20
N GLU A 164 -16.97 4.08 -1.53
CA GLU A 164 -17.55 4.48 -0.25
C GLU A 164 -17.71 3.25 0.66
N GLY A 165 -17.39 3.39 1.96
CA GLY A 165 -17.41 2.29 2.92
C GLY A 165 -16.04 1.65 3.15
N HIS A 166 -16.04 0.36 3.54
CA HIS A 166 -14.82 -0.41 3.79
C HIS A 166 -14.63 -1.47 2.71
N ASP A 167 -13.37 -1.77 2.38
CA ASP A 167 -13.03 -2.88 1.50
C ASP A 167 -13.45 -4.21 2.14
N GLU A 168 -14.09 -5.08 1.36
CA GLU A 168 -14.59 -6.37 1.82
C GLU A 168 -13.74 -7.50 1.27
N ASN A 169 -13.29 -8.41 2.14
CA ASN A 169 -12.60 -9.64 1.73
C ASN A 169 -13.52 -10.46 0.82
N ILE A 170 -13.04 -10.83 -0.36
CA ILE A 170 -13.75 -11.66 -1.34
C ILE A 170 -12.92 -12.89 -1.71
N SER A 171 -13.57 -13.92 -2.25
CA SER A 171 -12.83 -15.08 -2.75
C SER A 171 -12.10 -14.75 -4.06
N PHE A 172 -11.15 -15.61 -4.42
CA PHE A 172 -10.45 -15.49 -5.70
C PHE A 172 -11.43 -15.55 -6.88
N GLU A 173 -12.41 -16.44 -6.82
CA GLU A 173 -13.43 -16.64 -7.85
C GLU A 173 -14.29 -15.38 -8.03
N THR A 174 -14.74 -14.78 -6.93
CA THR A 174 -15.49 -13.51 -6.99
C THR A 174 -14.65 -12.37 -7.57
N ALA A 175 -13.37 -12.29 -7.24
CA ALA A 175 -12.48 -11.30 -7.86
C ALA A 175 -12.30 -11.57 -9.37
N ALA A 176 -12.15 -12.84 -9.76
CA ALA A 176 -12.00 -13.27 -11.15
C ALA A 176 -13.27 -13.01 -12.00
N GLU A 177 -14.47 -13.06 -11.42
CA GLU A 177 -15.72 -12.66 -12.10
C GLU A 177 -15.68 -11.18 -12.54
N THR A 178 -14.94 -10.34 -11.83
CA THR A 178 -14.85 -8.89 -12.10
C THR A 178 -13.84 -8.56 -13.19
N VAL A 179 -12.67 -9.22 -13.20
CA VAL A 179 -11.53 -8.84 -14.05
C VAL A 179 -11.12 -9.90 -15.06
N GLY A 180 -11.70 -11.10 -14.98
CA GLY A 180 -11.37 -12.27 -15.77
C GLY A 180 -10.35 -13.20 -15.09
N GLN A 181 -10.51 -14.51 -15.31
CA GLN A 181 -9.67 -15.56 -14.71
C GLN A 181 -8.18 -15.35 -15.01
N ASP A 182 -7.80 -15.25 -16.29
CA ASP A 182 -6.39 -15.15 -16.72
C ASP A 182 -5.70 -13.91 -16.11
N VAL A 183 -6.44 -12.81 -15.99
CA VAL A 183 -5.94 -11.57 -15.38
C VAL A 183 -5.74 -11.75 -13.88
N MET A 184 -6.72 -12.36 -13.20
CA MET A 184 -6.67 -12.58 -11.75
C MET A 184 -5.56 -13.57 -11.37
N GLU A 185 -5.32 -14.60 -12.17
CA GLU A 185 -4.19 -15.52 -11.99
C GLU A 185 -2.85 -14.79 -12.13
N LYS A 186 -2.67 -13.98 -13.17
CA LYS A 186 -1.46 -13.18 -13.36
C LYS A 186 -1.23 -12.21 -12.19
N ILE A 187 -2.27 -11.55 -11.71
CA ILE A 187 -2.21 -10.64 -10.55
C ILE A 187 -1.82 -11.41 -9.28
N ARG A 188 -2.45 -12.55 -9.01
CA ARG A 188 -2.12 -13.41 -7.85
C ARG A 188 -0.66 -13.82 -7.91
N ASP A 189 -0.21 -14.38 -9.01
CA ASP A 189 1.15 -14.93 -9.14
C ASP A 189 2.19 -13.80 -9.04
N THR A 190 1.90 -12.63 -9.61
CA THR A 190 2.75 -11.43 -9.49
C THR A 190 2.81 -10.94 -8.03
N SER A 191 1.66 -10.81 -7.37
CA SER A 191 1.56 -10.37 -5.96
C SER A 191 2.32 -11.31 -5.03
N MET A 192 2.13 -12.61 -5.21
CA MET A 192 2.80 -13.66 -4.45
C MET A 192 4.32 -13.63 -4.65
N GLY A 193 4.78 -13.47 -5.90
CA GLY A 193 6.20 -13.38 -6.22
C GLY A 193 6.88 -12.13 -5.63
N ILE A 194 6.21 -10.97 -5.70
CA ILE A 194 6.68 -9.73 -5.07
C ILE A 194 6.74 -9.89 -3.55
N TYR A 195 5.68 -10.42 -2.94
CA TYR A 195 5.63 -10.62 -1.49
C TYR A 195 6.72 -11.56 -1.00
N GLU A 196 6.95 -12.70 -1.68
CA GLU A 196 7.96 -13.68 -1.25
C GLU A 196 9.38 -13.10 -1.29
N LYS A 197 9.74 -12.44 -2.41
CA LYS A 197 11.05 -11.76 -2.54
C LYS A 197 11.19 -10.62 -1.53
N GLY A 198 10.13 -9.83 -1.35
CA GLY A 198 10.11 -8.69 -0.44
C GLY A 198 10.24 -9.10 1.03
N ARG A 199 9.49 -10.10 1.47
CA ARG A 199 9.54 -10.60 2.85
C ARG A 199 10.88 -11.26 3.15
N GLU A 200 11.49 -11.96 2.19
CA GLU A 200 12.80 -12.59 2.37
C GLU A 200 13.88 -11.52 2.57
N TYR A 201 13.90 -10.52 1.69
CA TYR A 201 14.82 -9.39 1.81
C TYR A 201 14.66 -8.65 3.14
N ALA A 202 13.41 -8.33 3.53
CA ALA A 202 13.11 -7.62 4.76
C ALA A 202 13.50 -8.42 6.00
N LEU A 203 13.25 -9.74 6.01
CA LEU A 203 13.61 -10.62 7.11
C LEU A 203 15.12 -10.65 7.33
N GLY A 204 15.91 -10.66 6.24
CA GLY A 204 17.37 -10.52 6.29
C GLY A 204 17.85 -9.19 6.90
N ARG A 205 16.96 -8.21 7.09
CA ARG A 205 17.19 -6.93 7.76
C ARG A 205 16.47 -6.80 9.11
N GLY A 206 15.96 -7.90 9.65
CA GLY A 206 15.27 -7.93 10.95
C GLY A 206 13.84 -7.41 10.93
N ILE A 207 13.20 -7.35 9.75
CA ILE A 207 11.81 -6.89 9.59
C ILE A 207 10.96 -8.02 9.04
N ILE A 208 9.87 -8.34 9.74
CA ILE A 208 8.81 -9.20 9.23
C ILE A 208 7.77 -8.34 8.51
N ILE A 209 7.48 -8.68 7.26
CA ILE A 209 6.31 -8.16 6.53
C ILE A 209 5.18 -9.17 6.72
N ALA A 210 4.23 -8.86 7.61
CA ALA A 210 3.16 -9.78 7.99
C ALA A 210 2.15 -9.99 6.86
N ASP A 211 1.72 -8.89 6.28
CA ASP A 211 0.89 -8.81 5.09
C ASP A 211 1.18 -7.49 4.34
N THR A 212 0.76 -7.44 3.08
CA THR A 212 0.87 -6.26 2.21
C THR A 212 -0.30 -6.20 1.24
N LYS A 213 -0.68 -5.00 0.83
CA LYS A 213 -1.65 -4.72 -0.23
C LYS A 213 -0.93 -4.17 -1.46
N PHE A 214 -1.18 -4.78 -2.61
CA PHE A 214 -0.75 -4.25 -3.91
C PHE A 214 -1.94 -3.72 -4.70
N GLU A 215 -1.67 -2.79 -5.61
CA GLU A 215 -2.61 -2.35 -6.63
C GLU A 215 -2.01 -2.57 -8.01
N PHE A 216 -2.88 -2.88 -8.96
CA PHE A 216 -2.49 -3.10 -10.34
C PHE A 216 -3.30 -2.19 -11.27
N GLY A 217 -2.73 -1.90 -12.43
CA GLY A 217 -3.41 -1.19 -13.50
C GLY A 217 -3.17 -1.85 -14.84
N TRP A 218 -4.03 -1.54 -15.81
CA TRP A 218 -3.80 -1.85 -17.21
C TRP A 218 -2.99 -0.73 -17.87
N ASN A 219 -1.92 -1.12 -18.55
CA ASN A 219 -1.21 -0.22 -19.45
C ASN A 219 -1.95 -0.10 -20.81
N LYS A 220 -1.42 0.73 -21.72
CA LYS A 220 -2.00 0.95 -23.06
C LYS A 220 -2.11 -0.33 -23.92
N ASN A 221 -1.31 -1.35 -23.63
CA ASN A 221 -1.34 -2.64 -24.31
C ASN A 221 -2.25 -3.68 -23.62
N ARG A 222 -2.99 -3.28 -22.58
CA ARG A 222 -3.81 -4.15 -21.72
C ARG A 222 -2.99 -5.18 -20.92
N ASP A 223 -1.70 -4.94 -20.74
CA ASP A 223 -0.91 -5.70 -19.77
C ASP A 223 -1.07 -5.13 -18.36
N ILE A 224 -1.05 -6.03 -17.38
CA ILE A 224 -1.03 -5.70 -15.96
C ILE A 224 0.33 -5.13 -15.56
N VAL A 225 0.31 -3.99 -14.86
CA VAL A 225 1.48 -3.32 -14.28
C VAL A 225 1.23 -3.01 -12.80
N LEU A 226 2.28 -3.12 -11.98
CA LEU A 226 2.25 -2.73 -10.56
C LEU A 226 2.15 -1.21 -10.46
N ILE A 227 1.16 -0.72 -9.69
CA ILE A 227 0.94 0.71 -9.47
C ILE A 227 0.89 1.01 -7.97
N ASP A 228 0.53 2.26 -7.64
CA ASP A 228 0.41 2.77 -6.27
C ASP A 228 1.73 2.76 -5.50
N GLU A 229 1.71 2.55 -4.18
CA GLU A 229 2.91 2.40 -3.36
C GLU A 229 3.20 0.93 -3.07
N VAL A 230 4.47 0.58 -2.86
CA VAL A 230 4.90 -0.82 -2.77
C VAL A 230 5.63 -1.05 -1.46
N LEU A 231 5.14 -2.03 -0.68
CA LEU A 231 5.75 -2.51 0.56
C LEU A 231 6.17 -1.37 1.51
N THR A 232 5.24 -0.46 1.79
CA THR A 232 5.44 0.62 2.76
C THR A 232 4.72 0.30 4.06
N PRO A 233 5.04 0.98 5.17
CA PRO A 233 4.24 0.92 6.41
C PRO A 233 2.79 1.43 6.28
N ASP A 234 2.42 2.07 5.17
CA ASP A 234 1.03 2.46 4.90
C ASP A 234 0.24 1.34 4.22
N SER A 235 0.90 0.52 3.40
CA SER A 235 0.30 -0.60 2.65
C SER A 235 0.59 -1.99 3.25
N SER A 236 1.47 -2.08 4.24
CA SER A 236 1.97 -3.32 4.83
C SER A 236 2.05 -3.26 6.35
N ARG A 237 1.99 -4.43 7.00
CA ARG A 237 2.28 -4.57 8.44
C ARG A 237 3.72 -4.98 8.67
N PHE A 238 4.48 -4.13 9.35
CA PHE A 238 5.91 -4.32 9.58
C PHE A 238 6.18 -4.59 11.06
N TRP A 239 6.76 -5.75 11.36
CA TRP A 239 7.10 -6.15 12.73
C TRP A 239 8.61 -6.32 12.91
N PRO A 240 9.18 -5.93 14.06
CA PRO A 240 10.54 -6.31 14.44
C PRO A 240 10.64 -7.83 14.59
N ALA A 241 11.57 -8.45 13.86
CA ALA A 241 11.71 -9.91 13.84
C ALA A 241 12.20 -10.48 15.18
N ASP A 242 12.99 -9.72 15.93
CA ASP A 242 13.55 -10.09 17.23
C ASP A 242 12.54 -10.05 18.38
N ASP A 243 11.39 -9.38 18.17
CA ASP A 243 10.29 -9.33 19.12
C ASP A 243 9.07 -10.14 18.64
N TRP A 244 9.09 -10.77 17.46
CA TRP A 244 7.93 -11.52 17.01
C TRP A 244 7.65 -12.77 17.85
N GLY A 245 6.37 -12.99 18.18
CA GLY A 245 5.90 -14.26 18.76
C GLY A 245 4.38 -14.45 18.59
N PRO A 246 3.92 -15.67 18.27
CA PRO A 246 2.50 -15.95 18.05
C PRO A 246 1.66 -15.82 19.34
N GLY A 247 0.35 -15.68 19.17
CA GLY A 247 -0.62 -15.60 20.26
C GLY A 247 -0.78 -14.20 20.88
N ARG A 248 -0.13 -13.17 20.32
CA ARG A 248 -0.22 -11.78 20.81
C ARG A 248 -0.27 -10.77 19.68
N GLU A 249 -0.61 -9.53 20.03
CA GLU A 249 -0.37 -8.36 19.19
C GLU A 249 1.15 -8.09 19.11
N GLN A 250 1.59 -7.68 17.93
CA GLN A 250 3.00 -7.38 17.68
C GLN A 250 3.26 -5.89 17.83
N ASN A 251 4.47 -5.55 18.26
CA ASN A 251 4.98 -4.21 18.05
C ASN A 251 5.08 -3.96 16.55
N SER A 252 4.90 -2.71 16.16
CA SER A 252 4.72 -2.36 14.77
C SER A 252 5.55 -1.13 14.40
N PHE A 253 6.23 -1.22 13.27
CA PHE A 253 6.86 -0.08 12.59
C PHE A 253 5.91 0.64 11.63
N ASP A 254 4.65 0.24 11.63
CA ASP A 254 3.58 0.77 10.80
C ASP A 254 2.54 1.53 11.63
N LYS A 255 1.48 2.00 10.98
CA LYS A 255 0.41 2.80 11.59
C LYS A 255 -0.31 2.14 12.78
N GLN A 256 -0.04 0.87 13.10
CA GLN A 256 -0.73 0.16 14.18
C GLN A 256 -0.61 0.84 15.55
N TYR A 257 0.49 1.53 15.87
CA TYR A 257 0.59 2.26 17.14
C TYR A 257 -0.42 3.41 17.23
N VAL A 258 -0.65 4.14 16.12
CA VAL A 258 -1.66 5.21 16.07
C VAL A 258 -3.06 4.61 16.18
N ARG A 259 -3.32 3.50 15.46
CA ARG A 259 -4.60 2.77 15.53
C ARG A 259 -4.93 2.32 16.95
N ASN A 260 -3.99 1.66 17.61
CA ASN A 260 -4.17 1.16 18.97
C ASN A 260 -4.45 2.31 19.96
N TYR A 261 -3.70 3.42 19.86
CA TYR A 261 -3.97 4.58 20.71
C TYR A 261 -5.34 5.22 20.44
N THR A 262 -5.73 5.40 19.17
CA THR A 262 -7.06 5.91 18.81
C THR A 262 -8.18 4.99 19.32
N GLU A 263 -8.00 3.66 19.29
CA GLU A 263 -8.97 2.72 19.91
C GLU A 263 -9.14 2.95 21.40
N THR A 264 -8.07 3.29 22.13
CA THR A 264 -8.18 3.63 23.56
C THR A 264 -9.01 4.89 23.80
N LEU A 265 -8.84 5.93 22.97
CA LEU A 265 -9.60 7.18 23.07
C LEU A 265 -11.07 6.97 22.70
N VAL A 266 -11.34 6.21 21.63
CA VAL A 266 -12.71 5.86 21.22
C VAL A 266 -13.42 5.08 22.32
N THR A 267 -12.74 4.09 22.91
CA THR A 267 -13.26 3.29 24.03
C THR A 267 -13.53 4.15 25.27
N ALA A 268 -12.70 5.18 25.51
CA ALA A 268 -12.87 6.12 26.61
C ALA A 268 -13.91 7.22 26.35
N GLY A 269 -14.37 7.41 25.10
CA GLY A 269 -15.26 8.51 24.71
C GLY A 269 -14.58 9.88 24.61
N GLU A 270 -13.25 9.90 24.41
CA GLU A 270 -12.41 11.11 24.35
C GLU A 270 -12.01 11.47 22.91
N TRP A 271 -12.95 11.43 21.97
CA TRP A 271 -12.71 11.62 20.53
C TRP A 271 -13.59 12.70 19.91
#